data_AF-A0AAN7I6W9-F1
#
_entry.id   AF-A0AAN7I6W9-F1
#
_cell.length_a   1.000
_cell.length_b   1.000
_cell.length_c   1.000
_cell.angle_alpha   90.00
_cell.angle_beta   90.00
_cell.angle_gamma   90.00
#
_symmetry.space_group_name_H-M   'P 1'
#
loop_
_entity.id
_entity.type
_entity.pdbx_description
1 polymer ?
#
loop_
_entity_poly.entity_id
_entity_poly.type
_entity_poly.pdbx_seq_one_letter_code
_entity_poly.pdbx_strand_id
1 'polypeptide(L)'
;SSLLLILLAILPSGSHIITGYGFSIREATIDDLQLAFKQNQLTSRQLVDFYIGEIRKLNPVLHGVIEVNPDALYEADKADHERNAKAPRSLSGLHGIPILVKDTIGTKDKLNTTADSFALLGSVVPRDAGVVTKLRNAGAIILGKASLSEWANFMSLAAPSGFSARGGQGKNPYVLSVTPCGSSSGLAILAAANLVAVALGTETDGSILCPANFNSVVGIKPTVGLTSRAGVIPVSPRQDTIRPICRTVTDAVYVLDAIVGFDPRDNEATKAASVFIPQGGYRQFLNENGLKGKRMGVVREPFLDSYNGTSAIPAFEHHLNVLK
;
A
#
# COMPACT_ATOMS: atom_id res chain seq x y z
N SER A 1 46.76 69.88 -8.17
CA SER A 1 47.54 68.64 -8.16
C SER A 1 47.04 67.72 -7.07
N SER A 2 46.92 66.45 -7.42
CA SER A 2 46.80 65.26 -6.54
C SER A 2 45.41 64.86 -6.04
N LEU A 3 44.77 64.04 -6.89
CA LEU A 3 43.93 62.85 -6.66
C LEU A 3 43.68 62.40 -5.21
N LEU A 4 42.40 62.10 -4.91
CA LEU A 4 41.99 61.17 -3.85
C LEU A 4 41.06 60.10 -4.48
N LEU A 5 41.54 58.86 -4.57
CA LEU A 5 40.74 57.68 -4.94
C LEU A 5 39.96 57.20 -3.71
N ILE A 6 38.63 57.07 -3.83
CA ILE A 6 37.80 56.31 -2.87
C ILE A 6 37.36 55.03 -3.58
N LEU A 7 37.82 53.89 -3.07
CA LEU A 7 37.43 52.55 -3.50
C LEU A 7 36.06 52.22 -2.87
N LEU A 8 35.01 52.09 -3.67
CA LEU A 8 33.72 51.53 -3.21
C LEU A 8 33.78 49.99 -3.26
N ALA A 9 33.76 49.35 -2.10
CA ALA A 9 33.53 47.91 -2.00
C ALA A 9 32.03 47.63 -2.12
N ILE A 10 31.62 47.04 -3.24
CA ILE A 10 30.26 46.52 -3.42
C ILE A 10 30.23 45.13 -2.77
N LEU A 11 29.62 45.03 -1.58
CA LEU A 11 29.23 43.75 -1.02
C LEU A 11 27.97 43.26 -1.75
N PRO A 12 27.98 42.07 -2.38
CA PRO A 12 26.74 41.48 -2.85
C PRO A 12 25.92 41.07 -1.63
N SER A 13 24.80 41.76 -1.41
CA SER A 13 23.74 41.33 -0.52
C SER A 13 23.21 39.99 -1.03
N GLY A 14 23.75 38.90 -0.47
CA GLY A 14 23.24 37.56 -0.67
C GLY A 14 21.82 37.49 -0.15
N SER A 15 20.84 37.54 -1.06
CA SER A 15 19.50 37.06 -0.79
C SER A 15 19.62 35.54 -0.58
N HIS A 16 19.75 35.14 0.69
CA HIS A 16 19.51 33.76 1.08
C HIS A 16 18.05 33.44 0.78
N ILE A 17 17.79 32.90 -0.41
CA ILE A 17 16.56 32.18 -0.68
C ILE A 17 16.70 30.86 0.07
N ILE A 18 16.29 30.86 1.35
CA ILE A 18 16.00 29.63 2.07
C ILE A 18 14.64 29.17 1.53
N THR A 19 14.64 28.41 0.43
CA THR A 19 13.46 27.64 0.04
C THR A 19 13.30 26.48 1.01
N GLY A 20 12.63 26.73 2.14
CA GLY A 20 12.08 25.65 2.96
C GLY A 20 10.91 25.04 2.22
N TYR A 21 11.13 23.92 1.52
CA TYR A 21 10.03 23.12 1.00
C TYR A 21 9.24 22.55 2.19
N GLY A 22 8.00 23.01 2.36
CA GLY A 22 7.09 22.47 3.38
C GLY A 22 6.78 21.00 3.13
N PHE A 23 6.63 20.22 4.19
CA PHE A 23 6.25 18.81 4.13
C PHE A 23 4.87 18.65 3.44
N SER A 24 4.76 17.69 2.52
CA SER A 24 3.53 17.32 1.81
C SER A 24 3.13 15.89 2.17
N ILE A 25 1.86 15.67 2.51
CA ILE A 25 1.31 14.32 2.76
C ILE A 25 1.16 13.54 1.45
N ARG A 26 0.83 14.21 0.34
CA ARG A 26 0.75 13.55 -0.98
C ARG A 26 2.14 13.06 -1.37
N GLU A 27 2.20 11.82 -1.83
CA GLU A 27 3.43 11.09 -2.19
C GLU A 27 4.41 10.83 -1.03
N ALA A 28 4.05 11.17 0.21
CA ALA A 28 4.90 10.88 1.37
C ALA A 28 5.05 9.36 1.56
N THR A 29 6.30 8.93 1.78
CA THR A 29 6.64 7.55 2.18
C THR A 29 6.36 7.35 3.66
N ILE A 30 6.38 6.10 4.14
CA ILE A 30 6.31 5.79 5.57
C ILE A 30 7.45 6.49 6.32
N ASP A 31 8.65 6.57 5.77
CA ASP A 31 9.79 7.24 6.41
C ASP A 31 9.54 8.75 6.56
N ASP A 32 9.00 9.40 5.53
CA ASP A 32 8.63 10.83 5.60
C ASP A 32 7.54 11.08 6.65
N LEU A 33 6.51 10.22 6.69
CA LEU A 33 5.43 10.32 7.67
C LEU A 33 5.94 10.13 9.10
N GLN A 34 6.78 9.12 9.33
CA GLN A 34 7.38 8.87 10.65
C GLN A 34 8.31 10.02 11.07
N LEU A 35 9.05 10.60 10.14
CA LEU A 35 9.88 11.77 10.40
C LEU A 35 9.02 12.99 10.78
N ALA A 36 7.94 13.25 10.04
CA ALA A 36 7.01 14.33 10.32
C ALA A 36 6.34 14.18 11.69
N PHE A 37 5.96 12.94 12.07
CA PHE A 37 5.46 12.64 13.41
C PHE A 37 6.51 12.94 14.49
N LYS A 38 7.75 12.51 14.29
CA LYS A 38 8.86 12.73 15.24
C LYS A 38 9.20 14.21 15.41
N GLN A 39 9.03 15.00 14.35
CA GLN A 39 9.27 16.44 14.34
C GLN A 39 8.05 17.27 14.78
N ASN A 40 6.95 16.62 15.18
CA ASN A 40 5.67 17.26 15.52
C ASN A 40 5.11 18.15 14.39
N GLN A 41 5.44 17.85 13.13
CA GLN A 41 4.91 18.54 11.95
C GLN A 41 3.58 17.95 11.48
N LEU A 42 3.30 16.72 11.89
CA LEU A 42 2.09 15.98 11.57
C LEU A 42 1.72 15.09 12.77
N THR A 43 0.44 14.85 12.98
CA THR A 43 -0.05 13.79 13.89
C THR A 43 -0.75 12.69 13.12
N SER A 44 -0.90 11.51 13.72
CA SER A 44 -1.69 10.42 13.13
C SER A 44 -3.13 10.86 12.92
N ARG A 45 -3.72 11.60 13.87
CA ARG A 45 -5.07 12.16 13.72
C ARG A 45 -5.20 13.04 12.47
N GLN A 46 -4.25 13.94 12.24
CA GLN A 46 -4.20 14.81 11.07
C GLN A 46 -4.02 14.01 9.77
N LEU A 47 -3.17 12.98 9.78
CA LEU A 47 -2.96 12.11 8.63
C LEU A 47 -4.23 11.33 8.27
N VAL A 48 -4.94 10.79 9.26
CA VAL A 48 -6.21 10.08 9.05
C VAL A 48 -7.29 11.04 8.55
N ASP A 49 -7.41 12.24 9.12
CA ASP A 49 -8.35 13.27 8.63
C ASP A 49 -8.07 13.65 7.17
N PHE A 50 -6.79 13.80 6.80
CA PHE A 50 -6.40 14.06 5.42
C PHE A 50 -6.92 12.98 4.48
N TYR A 51 -6.65 11.70 4.76
CA TYR A 51 -7.08 10.61 3.88
C TYR A 51 -8.60 10.44 3.84
N ILE A 52 -9.31 10.60 4.97
CA ILE A 52 -10.79 10.62 4.96
C ILE A 52 -11.31 11.75 4.08
N GLY A 53 -10.68 12.93 4.13
CA GLY A 53 -10.99 14.06 3.26
C GLY A 53 -10.80 13.75 1.78
N GLU A 54 -9.69 13.12 1.42
CA GLU A 54 -9.42 12.72 0.03
C GLU A 54 -10.37 11.61 -0.45
N ILE A 55 -10.68 10.63 0.41
CA ILE A 55 -11.67 9.58 0.13
C ILE A 55 -13.04 10.22 -0.17
N ARG A 56 -13.49 11.17 0.64
CA ARG A 56 -14.78 11.87 0.40
C ARG A 56 -14.82 12.58 -0.94
N LYS A 57 -13.69 13.13 -1.41
CA LYS A 57 -13.60 13.87 -2.68
C LYS A 57 -13.55 12.96 -3.90
N LEU A 58 -12.69 11.94 -3.88
CA LEU A 58 -12.35 11.16 -5.09
C LEU A 58 -13.08 9.81 -5.16
N ASN A 59 -13.44 9.21 -4.02
CA ASN A 59 -14.08 7.89 -4.02
C ASN A 59 -15.44 7.83 -4.72
N PRO A 60 -16.29 8.89 -4.72
CA PRO A 60 -17.53 8.89 -5.51
C PRO A 60 -17.32 8.71 -7.02
N VAL A 61 -16.09 8.96 -7.52
CA VAL A 61 -15.72 8.76 -8.93
C VAL A 61 -14.90 7.48 -9.10
N LEU A 62 -13.99 7.20 -8.17
CA LEU A 62 -13.01 6.12 -8.30
C LEU A 62 -13.49 4.76 -7.78
N HIS A 63 -14.46 4.74 -6.86
CA HIS A 63 -15.01 3.53 -6.24
C HIS A 63 -13.94 2.56 -5.68
N GLY A 64 -12.89 3.10 -5.04
CA GLY A 64 -11.78 2.32 -4.50
C GLY A 64 -11.95 1.89 -3.02
N VAL A 65 -12.69 2.67 -2.23
CA VAL A 65 -13.06 2.37 -0.83
C VAL A 65 -14.52 1.91 -0.79
N ILE A 66 -14.77 0.79 -0.13
CA ILE A 66 -16.15 0.32 0.10
C ILE A 66 -16.68 0.71 1.49
N GLU A 67 -15.79 0.79 2.50
CA GLU A 67 -16.15 1.27 3.84
C GLU A 67 -14.99 2.04 4.49
N VAL A 68 -15.32 3.08 5.27
CA VAL A 68 -14.38 3.77 6.15
C VAL A 68 -14.67 3.37 7.58
N ASN A 69 -13.64 3.07 8.37
CA ASN A 69 -13.78 2.69 9.77
C ASN A 69 -14.28 3.89 10.58
N PRO A 70 -15.46 3.82 11.22
CA PRO A 70 -15.98 4.94 12.02
C PRO A 70 -15.08 5.27 13.22
N ASP A 71 -14.28 4.30 13.69
CA ASP A 71 -13.40 4.47 14.85
C ASP A 71 -11.95 4.88 14.43
N ALA A 72 -11.67 5.09 13.13
CA ALA A 72 -10.31 5.39 12.63
C ALA A 72 -9.67 6.62 13.29
N LEU A 73 -10.47 7.66 13.55
CA LEU A 73 -9.99 8.89 14.17
C LEU A 73 -9.61 8.68 15.64
N TYR A 74 -10.40 7.89 16.36
CA TYR A 74 -10.13 7.51 17.74
C TYR A 74 -8.86 6.65 17.85
N GLU A 75 -8.68 5.68 16.94
CA GLU A 75 -7.46 4.87 16.88
C GLU A 75 -6.22 5.74 16.55
N ALA A 76 -6.40 6.81 15.78
CA ALA A 76 -5.35 7.78 15.48
C ALA A 76 -4.95 8.63 16.70
N ASP A 77 -5.94 9.14 17.44
CA ASP A 77 -5.70 9.86 18.70
C ASP A 77 -4.96 8.98 19.71
N LYS A 78 -5.35 7.70 19.80
CA LYS A 78 -4.67 6.71 20.65
C LYS A 78 -3.21 6.50 20.23
N ALA A 79 -2.94 6.37 18.92
CA ALA A 79 -1.57 6.24 18.42
C ALA A 79 -0.71 7.47 18.74
N ASP A 80 -1.29 8.67 18.65
CA ASP A 80 -0.63 9.92 19.04
C ASP A 80 -0.32 9.96 20.55
N HIS A 81 -1.26 9.56 21.39
CA HIS A 81 -1.03 9.43 22.84
C HIS A 81 0.08 8.44 23.18
N GLU A 82 0.11 7.27 22.55
CA GLU A 82 1.14 6.26 22.76
C GLU A 82 2.53 6.74 22.34
N ARG A 83 2.60 7.53 21.26
CA ARG A 83 3.84 8.17 20.81
C ARG A 83 4.34 9.19 21.84
N ASN A 84 3.44 10.02 22.37
CA ASN A 84 3.77 11.01 23.41
C ASN A 84 4.22 10.35 24.73
N ALA A 85 3.60 9.22 25.07
CA ALA A 85 3.96 8.40 26.22
C ALA A 85 5.24 7.55 26.02
N LYS A 86 5.84 7.57 24.81
CA LYS A 86 7.01 6.76 24.43
C LYS A 86 6.79 5.26 24.66
N ALA A 87 5.59 4.76 24.38
CA ALA A 87 5.27 3.35 24.52
C ALA A 87 6.20 2.51 23.60
N PRO A 88 6.68 1.31 24.01
CA PRO A 88 7.61 0.53 23.18
C PRO A 88 7.10 0.24 21.76
N ARG A 89 5.79 0.04 21.60
CA ARG A 89 5.14 -0.16 20.30
C ARG A 89 5.27 1.04 19.36
N SER A 90 5.42 2.25 19.88
CA SER A 90 5.52 3.47 19.07
C SER A 90 6.84 3.59 18.30
N LEU A 91 7.77 2.65 18.49
CA LEU A 91 9.02 2.55 17.74
C LEU A 91 8.87 1.79 16.40
N SER A 92 7.73 1.13 16.19
CA SER A 92 7.42 0.44 14.94
C SER A 92 7.23 1.45 13.80
N GLY A 93 7.76 1.14 12.62
CA GLY A 93 7.62 1.99 11.42
C GLY A 93 6.17 2.15 10.94
N LEU A 94 5.26 1.28 11.33
CA LEU A 94 3.82 1.42 11.01
C LEU A 94 3.00 2.10 12.10
N HIS A 95 3.62 2.52 13.22
CA HIS A 95 2.88 3.10 14.33
C HIS A 95 2.19 4.40 13.91
N GLY A 96 0.86 4.40 13.96
CA GLY A 96 0.04 5.54 13.58
C GLY A 96 -0.14 5.74 12.08
N ILE A 97 0.26 4.78 11.25
CA ILE A 97 0.09 4.82 9.79
C ILE A 97 -1.27 4.20 9.41
N PRO A 98 -2.13 4.92 8.66
CA PRO A 98 -3.40 4.37 8.19
C PRO A 98 -3.21 3.39 7.04
N ILE A 99 -3.91 2.26 7.13
CA ILE A 99 -3.91 1.19 6.13
C ILE A 99 -5.34 0.82 5.73
N LEU A 100 -5.58 0.66 4.43
CA LEU A 100 -6.80 0.06 3.90
C LEU A 100 -6.54 -1.41 3.59
N VAL A 101 -7.46 -2.27 4.03
CA VAL A 101 -7.39 -3.71 3.77
C VAL A 101 -8.48 -4.10 2.79
N LYS A 102 -8.21 -5.07 1.90
CA LYS A 102 -9.22 -5.61 0.97
C LYS A 102 -10.42 -6.15 1.75
N ASP A 103 -11.62 -6.00 1.21
CA ASP A 103 -12.87 -6.44 1.86
C ASP A 103 -13.03 -7.96 2.02
N THR A 104 -12.05 -8.76 1.59
CA THR A 104 -11.94 -10.19 1.93
C THR A 104 -11.24 -10.44 3.26
N ILE A 105 -10.57 -9.44 3.84
CA ILE A 105 -9.74 -9.56 5.04
C ILE A 105 -10.58 -9.21 6.27
N GLY A 106 -10.81 -10.20 7.15
CA GLY A 106 -11.62 -10.04 8.35
C GLY A 106 -11.01 -9.07 9.37
N THR A 107 -11.83 -8.16 9.88
CA THR A 107 -11.49 -7.24 10.98
C THR A 107 -12.64 -7.20 11.98
N LYS A 108 -12.34 -7.19 13.29
CA LYS A 108 -13.32 -7.07 14.37
C LYS A 108 -13.78 -5.62 14.62
N ASP A 109 -13.42 -4.69 13.74
CA ASP A 109 -13.93 -3.33 13.71
C ASP A 109 -15.44 -3.29 13.40
N LYS A 110 -16.05 -2.10 13.49
CA LYS A 110 -17.41 -1.82 13.02
C LYS A 110 -17.45 -1.70 11.49
N LEU A 111 -16.94 -2.73 10.81
CA LEU A 111 -16.81 -2.86 9.37
C LEU A 111 -17.34 -4.22 8.93
N ASN A 112 -17.84 -4.31 7.71
CA ASN A 112 -18.18 -5.60 7.11
C ASN A 112 -16.95 -6.28 6.48
N THR A 113 -17.05 -7.57 6.20
CA THR A 113 -16.07 -8.32 5.39
C THR A 113 -16.87 -9.16 4.41
N THR A 114 -17.08 -8.62 3.21
CA THR A 114 -18.14 -9.10 2.32
C THR A 114 -17.63 -9.78 1.06
N ALA A 115 -16.32 -9.77 0.81
CA ALA A 115 -15.75 -10.04 -0.51
C ALA A 115 -16.47 -9.24 -1.61
N ASP A 116 -16.86 -8.00 -1.26
CA ASP A 116 -17.64 -7.07 -2.08
C ASP A 116 -19.03 -7.58 -2.50
N SER A 117 -19.58 -8.59 -1.81
CA SER A 117 -20.87 -9.20 -2.13
C SER A 117 -21.96 -8.86 -1.13
N PHE A 118 -23.17 -8.56 -1.61
CA PHE A 118 -24.33 -8.35 -0.74
C PHE A 118 -24.70 -9.58 0.10
N ALA A 119 -24.33 -10.79 -0.33
CA ALA A 119 -24.62 -12.03 0.38
C ALA A 119 -24.00 -12.08 1.80
N LEU A 120 -22.90 -11.36 2.02
CA LEU A 120 -22.18 -11.31 3.30
C LEU A 120 -22.38 -9.99 4.05
N LEU A 121 -23.22 -9.08 3.55
CA LEU A 121 -23.49 -7.81 4.21
C LEU A 121 -24.15 -8.06 5.57
N GLY A 122 -23.61 -7.46 6.63
CA GLY A 122 -24.05 -7.68 8.01
C GLY A 122 -23.47 -8.94 8.66
N SER A 123 -22.66 -9.73 7.95
CA SER A 123 -21.96 -10.86 8.57
C SER A 123 -20.93 -10.37 9.60
N VAL A 124 -20.84 -11.07 10.72
CA VAL A 124 -19.93 -10.73 11.82
C VAL A 124 -18.76 -11.70 11.82
N VAL A 125 -17.55 -11.19 11.60
CA VAL A 125 -16.35 -12.01 11.73
C VAL A 125 -16.07 -12.30 13.20
N PRO A 126 -15.63 -13.52 13.57
CA PRO A 126 -15.41 -13.85 14.98
C PRO A 126 -14.18 -13.15 15.59
N ARG A 127 -13.27 -12.64 14.75
CA ARG A 127 -11.96 -12.08 15.13
C ARG A 127 -11.27 -11.42 13.94
N ASP A 128 -10.20 -10.68 14.24
CA ASP A 128 -9.23 -10.22 13.25
C ASP A 128 -8.56 -11.39 12.51
N ALA A 129 -8.32 -11.16 11.21
CA ALA A 129 -7.39 -11.96 10.43
C ALA A 129 -5.97 -11.90 11.02
N GLY A 130 -5.16 -12.94 10.84
CA GLY A 130 -3.81 -12.99 11.41
C GLY A 130 -2.93 -11.81 11.04
N VAL A 131 -3.01 -11.40 9.78
CA VAL A 131 -2.34 -10.21 9.24
C VAL A 131 -2.83 -8.90 9.87
N VAL A 132 -4.13 -8.78 10.18
CA VAL A 132 -4.69 -7.59 10.85
C VAL A 132 -4.19 -7.53 12.29
N THR A 133 -4.19 -8.65 13.01
CA THR A 133 -3.60 -8.72 14.36
C THR A 133 -2.15 -8.26 14.35
N LYS A 134 -1.35 -8.72 13.39
CA LYS A 134 0.05 -8.31 13.23
C LYS A 134 0.20 -6.82 12.92
N LEU A 135 -0.62 -6.27 12.01
CA LEU A 135 -0.66 -4.83 11.71
C LEU A 135 -0.98 -3.99 12.94
N ARG A 136 -1.98 -4.41 13.75
CA ARG A 136 -2.34 -3.73 15.00
C ARG A 136 -1.21 -3.79 16.03
N ASN A 137 -0.53 -4.93 16.15
CA ASN A 137 0.65 -5.06 17.00
C ASN A 137 1.80 -4.16 16.54
N ALA A 138 1.91 -3.88 15.24
CA ALA A 138 2.84 -2.90 14.68
C ALA A 138 2.34 -1.44 14.80
N GLY A 139 1.12 -1.23 15.32
CA GLY A 139 0.52 0.07 15.56
C GLY A 139 -0.13 0.74 14.35
N ALA A 140 -0.37 -0.01 13.27
CA ALA A 140 -1.11 0.51 12.13
C ALA A 140 -2.59 0.75 12.48
N ILE A 141 -3.19 1.75 11.82
CA ILE A 141 -4.61 2.10 11.98
C ILE A 141 -5.38 1.52 10.81
N ILE A 142 -6.33 0.64 11.06
CA ILE A 142 -7.22 0.12 10.00
C ILE A 142 -8.20 1.23 9.60
N LEU A 143 -7.92 1.90 8.48
CA LEU A 143 -8.69 3.02 7.96
C LEU A 143 -10.07 2.59 7.43
N GLY A 144 -10.20 1.34 6.99
CA GLY A 144 -11.41 0.85 6.34
C GLY A 144 -11.15 -0.32 5.39
N LYS A 145 -12.10 -0.53 4.47
CA LYS A 145 -12.14 -1.61 3.49
C LYS A 145 -12.01 -1.06 2.07
N ALA A 146 -11.10 -1.64 1.29
CA ALA A 146 -10.98 -1.39 -0.13
C ALA A 146 -11.87 -2.34 -0.94
N SER A 147 -12.46 -1.81 -2.01
CA SER A 147 -13.24 -2.59 -2.97
C SER A 147 -12.39 -3.58 -3.76
N LEU A 148 -13.04 -4.56 -4.38
CA LEU A 148 -12.41 -5.60 -5.18
C LEU A 148 -13.34 -6.06 -6.32
N SER A 149 -12.81 -6.80 -7.30
CA SER A 149 -13.67 -7.65 -8.12
C SER A 149 -14.40 -8.64 -7.20
N GLU A 150 -15.73 -8.70 -7.29
CA GLU A 150 -16.57 -9.52 -6.39
C GLU A 150 -16.08 -10.98 -6.31
N TRP A 151 -16.07 -11.54 -5.09
CA TRP A 151 -15.53 -12.88 -4.81
C TRP A 151 -14.11 -13.10 -5.34
N ALA A 152 -13.27 -12.07 -5.24
CA ALA A 152 -11.89 -12.09 -5.73
C ALA A 152 -11.78 -12.47 -7.23
N ASN A 153 -12.75 -12.05 -8.05
CA ASN A 153 -12.86 -12.36 -9.48
C ASN A 153 -13.19 -13.82 -9.79
N PHE A 154 -13.71 -14.57 -8.82
CA PHE A 154 -14.07 -16.00 -8.97
C PHE A 154 -15.58 -16.24 -9.04
N MET A 155 -16.34 -15.24 -9.52
CA MET A 155 -17.80 -15.29 -9.64
C MET A 155 -18.29 -15.52 -11.08
N SER A 156 -17.67 -14.88 -12.06
CA SER A 156 -18.12 -14.89 -13.46
C SER A 156 -16.95 -14.65 -14.41
N LEU A 157 -16.99 -15.31 -15.56
CA LEU A 157 -16.00 -15.13 -16.64
C LEU A 157 -16.20 -13.80 -17.39
N ALA A 158 -17.39 -13.21 -17.31
CA ALA A 158 -17.76 -12.01 -18.07
C ALA A 158 -17.79 -10.74 -17.22
N ALA A 159 -17.65 -10.85 -15.89
CA ALA A 159 -17.65 -9.69 -15.02
C ALA A 159 -16.38 -8.85 -15.27
N PRO A 160 -16.51 -7.51 -15.44
CA PRO A 160 -15.34 -6.66 -15.60
C PRO A 160 -14.53 -6.59 -14.31
N SER A 161 -13.20 -6.53 -14.43
CA SER A 161 -12.33 -6.38 -13.27
C SER A 161 -12.62 -5.07 -12.52
N GLY A 162 -12.60 -5.14 -11.19
CA GLY A 162 -12.92 -4.02 -10.30
C GLY A 162 -14.41 -3.75 -10.13
N PHE A 163 -15.29 -4.60 -10.69
CA PHE A 163 -16.73 -4.53 -10.43
C PHE A 163 -17.15 -5.42 -9.27
N SER A 164 -18.07 -4.89 -8.48
CA SER A 164 -18.91 -5.69 -7.60
C SER A 164 -20.31 -5.09 -7.46
N ALA A 165 -21.29 -5.93 -7.16
CA ALA A 165 -22.66 -5.46 -6.95
C ALA A 165 -22.73 -4.41 -5.82
N ARG A 166 -21.90 -4.58 -4.78
CA ARG A 166 -21.91 -3.71 -3.60
C ARG A 166 -21.07 -2.44 -3.76
N GLY A 167 -19.86 -2.56 -4.31
CA GLY A 167 -18.90 -1.47 -4.44
C GLY A 167 -19.04 -0.65 -5.74
N GLY A 168 -19.76 -1.19 -6.73
CA GLY A 168 -19.84 -0.62 -8.07
C GLY A 168 -18.60 -0.94 -8.90
N GLN A 169 -18.34 -0.13 -9.93
CA GLN A 169 -17.18 -0.30 -10.82
C GLN A 169 -16.03 0.62 -10.38
N GLY A 170 -14.95 0.03 -9.89
CA GLY A 170 -13.67 0.71 -9.68
C GLY A 170 -13.15 1.33 -10.97
N LYS A 171 -12.59 2.54 -10.89
CA LYS A 171 -12.05 3.29 -12.03
C LYS A 171 -10.56 3.55 -11.86
N ASN A 172 -9.79 3.31 -12.93
CA ASN A 172 -8.38 3.61 -12.96
C ASN A 172 -8.16 5.14 -12.89
N PRO A 173 -7.35 5.66 -11.94
CA PRO A 173 -7.20 7.10 -11.74
C PRO A 173 -6.42 7.81 -12.85
N TYR A 174 -5.67 7.08 -13.68
CA TYR A 174 -4.96 7.65 -14.84
C TYR A 174 -5.88 7.84 -16.03
N VAL A 175 -6.75 6.87 -16.30
CA VAL A 175 -7.74 6.92 -17.39
C VAL A 175 -9.02 6.21 -16.95
N LEU A 176 -10.08 6.97 -16.64
CA LEU A 176 -11.31 6.42 -16.05
C LEU A 176 -12.02 5.35 -16.91
N SER A 177 -11.77 5.33 -18.22
CA SER A 177 -12.36 4.36 -19.15
C SER A 177 -11.60 3.04 -19.26
N VAL A 178 -10.37 2.95 -18.73
CA VAL A 178 -9.58 1.69 -18.78
C VAL A 178 -9.80 0.86 -17.52
N THR A 179 -9.58 -0.44 -17.65
CA THR A 179 -9.67 -1.36 -16.53
C THR A 179 -8.64 -1.02 -15.45
N PRO A 180 -9.01 -1.06 -14.16
CA PRO A 180 -8.04 -1.03 -13.07
C PRO A 180 -7.36 -2.40 -12.86
N CYS A 181 -7.67 -3.41 -13.70
CA CYS A 181 -7.44 -4.83 -13.43
C CYS A 181 -8.02 -5.26 -12.07
N GLY A 182 -7.65 -6.43 -11.54
CA GLY A 182 -8.22 -6.98 -10.32
C GLY A 182 -7.61 -8.33 -9.95
N SER A 183 -8.04 -8.96 -8.87
CA SER A 183 -9.19 -8.56 -8.05
C SER A 183 -8.94 -7.46 -7.03
N SER A 184 -7.70 -7.15 -6.65
CA SER A 184 -7.38 -6.10 -5.65
C SER A 184 -7.45 -4.67 -6.23
N SER A 185 -8.46 -4.40 -7.06
CA SER A 185 -8.60 -3.18 -7.85
C SER A 185 -8.63 -1.93 -6.99
N GLY A 186 -9.48 -1.91 -5.95
CA GLY A 186 -9.62 -0.76 -5.07
C GLY A 186 -8.28 -0.36 -4.47
N LEU A 187 -7.50 -1.31 -3.96
CA LEU A 187 -6.20 -1.03 -3.34
C LEU A 187 -5.21 -0.33 -4.29
N ALA A 188 -5.15 -0.76 -5.54
CA ALA A 188 -4.25 -0.14 -6.53
C ALA A 188 -4.72 1.26 -6.92
N ILE A 189 -6.04 1.46 -7.09
CA ILE A 189 -6.65 2.77 -7.32
C ILE A 189 -6.33 3.71 -6.16
N LEU A 190 -6.51 3.25 -4.91
CA LEU A 190 -6.31 4.04 -3.70
C LEU A 190 -4.85 4.43 -3.50
N ALA A 191 -3.92 3.52 -3.75
CA ALA A 191 -2.49 3.78 -3.67
C ALA A 191 -2.07 4.84 -4.70
N ALA A 192 -2.50 4.69 -5.95
CA ALA A 192 -2.19 5.61 -7.05
C ALA A 192 -2.82 7.00 -6.87
N ALA A 193 -4.05 7.07 -6.34
CA ALA A 193 -4.77 8.32 -6.13
C ALA A 193 -4.49 9.00 -4.78
N ASN A 194 -3.50 8.54 -3.99
CA ASN A 194 -3.17 9.06 -2.66
C ASN A 194 -4.35 9.07 -1.68
N LEU A 195 -5.19 8.02 -1.73
CA LEU A 195 -6.33 7.86 -0.83
C LEU A 195 -5.98 7.09 0.45
N VAL A 196 -4.77 6.54 0.52
CA VAL A 196 -4.24 5.89 1.71
C VAL A 196 -2.71 5.91 1.71
N ALA A 197 -2.09 5.82 2.90
CA ALA A 197 -0.65 5.69 3.01
C ALA A 197 -0.17 4.37 2.41
N VAL A 198 -0.75 3.25 2.86
CA VAL A 198 -0.43 1.89 2.39
C VAL A 198 -1.69 1.02 2.32
N ALA A 199 -1.63 -0.04 1.53
CA ALA A 199 -2.79 -0.90 1.28
C ALA A 199 -2.40 -2.39 1.35
N LEU A 200 -3.34 -3.25 1.79
CA LEU A 200 -3.12 -4.68 1.94
C LEU A 200 -4.21 -5.50 1.26
N GLY A 201 -3.82 -6.34 0.31
CA GLY A 201 -4.72 -7.18 -0.47
C GLY A 201 -4.39 -8.66 -0.48
N THR A 202 -5.01 -9.37 -1.41
CA THR A 202 -4.86 -10.81 -1.59
C THR A 202 -4.58 -11.14 -3.05
N GLU A 203 -3.74 -12.15 -3.28
CA GLU A 203 -3.57 -12.75 -4.59
C GLU A 203 -3.78 -14.26 -4.55
N THR A 204 -4.48 -14.77 -5.55
CA THR A 204 -4.51 -16.18 -5.94
C THR A 204 -3.71 -16.35 -7.23
N ASP A 205 -4.10 -15.60 -8.27
CA ASP A 205 -3.39 -15.48 -9.53
C ASP A 205 -3.57 -14.05 -10.07
N GLY A 206 -2.47 -13.30 -10.20
CA GLY A 206 -2.44 -11.92 -10.74
C GLY A 206 -3.16 -10.84 -9.93
N SER A 207 -3.95 -11.19 -8.93
CA SER A 207 -4.85 -10.28 -8.20
C SER A 207 -4.19 -9.16 -7.39
N ILE A 208 -2.86 -9.12 -7.26
CA ILE A 208 -2.04 -8.01 -6.75
C ILE A 208 -1.20 -7.43 -7.88
N LEU A 209 -0.46 -8.28 -8.61
CA LEU A 209 0.49 -7.83 -9.64
C LEU A 209 -0.20 -7.13 -10.82
N CYS A 210 -1.34 -7.65 -11.28
CA CYS A 210 -2.09 -7.06 -12.38
C CYS A 210 -2.66 -5.68 -12.03
N PRO A 211 -3.46 -5.50 -10.95
CA PRO A 211 -3.93 -4.16 -10.61
C PRO A 211 -2.78 -3.21 -10.25
N ALA A 212 -1.69 -3.68 -9.65
CA ALA A 212 -0.52 -2.85 -9.42
C ALA A 212 0.10 -2.32 -10.72
N ASN A 213 0.30 -3.19 -11.71
CA ASN A 213 0.81 -2.82 -13.04
C ASN A 213 -0.11 -1.81 -13.75
N PHE A 214 -1.42 -2.06 -13.78
CA PHE A 214 -2.39 -1.21 -14.47
C PHE A 214 -2.56 0.18 -13.84
N ASN A 215 -2.25 0.33 -12.55
CA ASN A 215 -2.38 1.60 -11.83
C ASN A 215 -1.01 2.17 -11.40
N SER A 216 0.09 1.73 -12.03
CA SER A 216 1.44 2.28 -11.81
C SER A 216 1.87 2.32 -10.33
N VAL A 217 1.59 1.26 -9.57
CA VAL A 217 1.99 1.11 -8.17
C VAL A 217 2.75 -0.19 -7.95
N VAL A 218 3.37 -0.34 -6.79
CA VAL A 218 4.16 -1.52 -6.41
C VAL A 218 3.26 -2.57 -5.76
N GLY A 219 3.27 -3.78 -6.29
CA GLY A 219 2.68 -4.96 -5.66
C GLY A 219 3.75 -6.03 -5.44
N ILE A 220 3.81 -6.62 -4.24
CA ILE A 220 4.77 -7.69 -3.94
C ILE A 220 4.04 -9.01 -3.78
N LYS A 221 4.52 -10.03 -4.50
CA LYS A 221 4.00 -11.40 -4.47
C LYS A 221 4.97 -12.35 -3.73
N PRO A 222 4.98 -12.45 -2.38
CA PRO A 222 5.81 -13.41 -1.65
C PRO A 222 5.63 -14.91 -2.01
N THR A 223 6.27 -15.78 -1.25
CA THR A 223 5.99 -17.22 -1.23
C THR A 223 4.67 -17.50 -0.51
N VAL A 224 3.92 -18.52 -0.95
CA VAL A 224 2.70 -18.96 -0.23
C VAL A 224 3.09 -19.42 1.18
N GLY A 225 2.30 -19.01 2.18
CA GLY A 225 2.57 -19.29 3.60
C GLY A 225 3.45 -18.26 4.29
N LEU A 226 4.15 -17.36 3.58
CA LEU A 226 4.98 -16.35 4.25
C LEU A 226 4.15 -15.39 5.13
N THR A 227 2.90 -15.15 4.72
CA THR A 227 1.90 -14.36 5.42
C THR A 227 0.68 -15.21 5.73
N SER A 228 0.11 -15.05 6.93
CA SER A 228 -1.06 -15.81 7.37
C SER A 228 -2.28 -15.53 6.50
N ARG A 229 -3.05 -16.59 6.18
CA ARG A 229 -4.32 -16.52 5.47
C ARG A 229 -5.52 -16.70 6.39
N ALA A 230 -5.28 -16.91 7.68
CA ALA A 230 -6.33 -17.12 8.66
C ALA A 230 -7.22 -15.86 8.79
N GLY A 231 -8.53 -16.05 8.66
CA GLY A 231 -9.54 -14.97 8.74
C GLY A 231 -9.70 -14.16 7.46
N VAL A 232 -9.24 -14.68 6.32
CA VAL A 232 -9.44 -14.11 4.99
C VAL A 232 -10.36 -15.02 4.18
N ILE A 233 -11.33 -14.45 3.45
CA ILE A 233 -12.20 -15.20 2.55
C ILE A 233 -11.34 -15.81 1.44
N PRO A 234 -11.27 -17.16 1.31
CA PRO A 234 -10.31 -17.82 0.43
C PRO A 234 -10.86 -18.00 -0.99
N VAL A 235 -9.94 -18.26 -1.92
CA VAL A 235 -10.20 -18.86 -3.24
C VAL A 235 -9.49 -20.21 -3.34
N SER A 236 -8.16 -20.23 -3.13
CA SER A 236 -7.34 -21.44 -3.24
C SER A 236 -6.27 -21.47 -2.16
N PRO A 237 -6.33 -22.41 -1.18
CA PRO A 237 -5.29 -22.53 -0.16
C PRO A 237 -3.92 -22.95 -0.72
N ARG A 238 -3.82 -23.31 -2.01
CA ARG A 238 -2.53 -23.63 -2.65
C ARG A 238 -1.82 -22.39 -3.21
N GLN A 239 -2.55 -21.31 -3.46
CA GLN A 239 -2.04 -20.14 -4.17
C GLN A 239 -2.26 -18.84 -3.37
N ASP A 240 -3.30 -18.80 -2.55
CA ASP A 240 -3.71 -17.62 -1.78
C ASP A 240 -2.64 -17.13 -0.82
N THR A 241 -2.63 -15.80 -0.64
CA THR A 241 -1.61 -15.11 0.11
C THR A 241 -1.92 -13.61 0.22
N ILE A 242 -1.56 -13.03 1.37
CA ILE A 242 -1.89 -11.65 1.76
C ILE A 242 -0.68 -10.74 1.61
N ARG A 243 -0.85 -9.57 0.98
CA ARG A 243 0.26 -8.84 0.34
C ARG A 243 0.03 -7.34 0.23
N PRO A 244 1.10 -6.52 0.32
CA PRO A 244 0.99 -5.08 0.17
C PRO A 244 0.81 -4.65 -1.29
N ILE A 245 0.04 -3.58 -1.49
CA ILE A 245 0.07 -2.70 -2.67
C ILE A 245 0.34 -1.28 -2.17
N CYS A 246 1.47 -0.70 -2.59
CA CYS A 246 1.93 0.61 -2.13
C CYS A 246 2.53 1.41 -3.29
N ARG A 247 2.78 2.71 -3.10
CA ARG A 247 3.43 3.55 -4.13
C ARG A 247 4.92 3.25 -4.29
N THR A 248 5.59 2.83 -3.23
CA THR A 248 7.03 2.56 -3.23
C THR A 248 7.36 1.13 -2.78
N VAL A 249 8.52 0.62 -3.21
CA VAL A 249 9.06 -0.67 -2.75
C VAL A 249 9.33 -0.63 -1.25
N THR A 250 9.87 0.48 -0.74
CA THR A 250 10.13 0.69 0.69
C THR A 250 8.86 0.52 1.52
N ASP A 251 7.76 1.18 1.14
CA ASP A 251 6.51 1.09 1.89
C ASP A 251 5.90 -0.32 1.83
N ALA A 252 5.99 -0.98 0.67
CA ALA A 252 5.55 -2.36 0.54
C ALA A 252 6.37 -3.30 1.46
N VAL A 253 7.68 -3.09 1.57
CA VAL A 253 8.55 -3.87 2.45
C VAL A 253 8.25 -3.60 3.93
N TYR A 254 7.95 -2.36 4.33
CA TYR A 254 7.49 -2.04 5.69
C TYR A 254 6.24 -2.84 6.08
N VAL A 255 5.25 -2.88 5.18
CA VAL A 255 4.02 -3.62 5.41
C VAL A 255 4.28 -5.13 5.43
N LEU A 256 5.09 -5.64 4.49
CA LEU A 256 5.45 -7.06 4.44
C LEU A 256 6.13 -7.50 5.74
N ASP A 257 7.13 -6.76 6.22
CA ASP A 257 7.85 -7.07 7.46
C ASP A 257 6.92 -7.14 8.68
N ALA A 258 5.90 -6.29 8.74
CA ALA A 258 4.95 -6.31 9.83
C ALA A 258 4.08 -7.57 9.84
N ILE A 259 3.75 -8.14 8.67
CA ILE A 259 2.74 -9.20 8.55
C ILE A 259 3.28 -10.60 8.34
N VAL A 260 4.58 -10.74 8.02
CA VAL A 260 5.19 -12.06 7.84
C VAL A 260 5.28 -12.86 9.14
N GLY A 261 5.41 -14.18 9.00
CA GLY A 261 5.70 -15.08 10.10
C GLY A 261 4.54 -15.96 10.52
N PHE A 262 4.88 -16.86 11.43
CA PHE A 262 4.03 -17.93 11.91
C PHE A 262 2.65 -17.44 12.39
N ASP A 263 1.61 -18.21 12.05
CA ASP A 263 0.28 -18.11 12.64
C ASP A 263 -0.24 -19.53 12.89
N PRO A 264 -0.57 -19.90 14.14
CA PRO A 264 -1.07 -21.24 14.46
C PRO A 264 -2.40 -21.59 13.76
N ARG A 265 -3.17 -20.58 13.31
CA ARG A 265 -4.42 -20.80 12.56
C ARG A 265 -4.19 -21.04 11.07
N ASP A 266 -2.94 -20.88 10.63
CA ASP A 266 -2.44 -21.21 9.29
C ASP A 266 -1.12 -21.97 9.43
N ASN A 267 -1.11 -22.97 10.33
CA ASN A 267 0.10 -23.63 10.83
C ASN A 267 0.94 -24.25 9.71
N GLU A 268 0.35 -25.10 8.87
CA GLU A 268 1.10 -25.87 7.87
C GLU A 268 1.85 -24.97 6.90
N ALA A 269 1.19 -23.96 6.33
CA ALA A 269 1.81 -23.07 5.36
C ALA A 269 2.80 -22.11 6.01
N THR A 270 2.44 -21.50 7.15
CA THR A 270 3.30 -20.49 7.79
C THR A 270 4.52 -21.11 8.49
N LYS A 271 4.41 -22.33 9.00
CA LYS A 271 5.56 -23.08 9.53
C LYS A 271 6.52 -23.52 8.43
N ALA A 272 6.01 -23.99 7.29
CA ALA A 272 6.85 -24.35 6.16
C ALA A 272 7.58 -23.12 5.59
N ALA A 273 6.91 -21.97 5.52
CA ALA A 273 7.49 -20.75 4.96
C ALA A 273 8.39 -19.97 5.92
N SER A 274 8.31 -20.19 7.24
CA SER A 274 9.05 -19.40 8.23
C SER A 274 10.56 -19.47 8.06
N VAL A 275 11.07 -20.56 7.47
CA VAL A 275 12.50 -20.74 7.17
C VAL A 275 13.03 -19.75 6.13
N PHE A 276 12.15 -19.13 5.34
CA PHE A 276 12.49 -18.14 4.32
C PHE A 276 12.40 -16.69 4.84
N ILE A 277 12.08 -16.51 6.13
CA ILE A 277 12.05 -15.18 6.75
C ILE A 277 13.46 -14.84 7.23
N PRO A 278 14.09 -13.79 6.68
CA PRO A 278 15.44 -13.41 7.05
C PRO A 278 15.49 -12.90 8.50
N GLN A 279 16.56 -13.25 9.21
CA GLN A 279 16.83 -12.65 10.51
C GLN A 279 17.02 -11.14 10.33
N GLY A 280 16.25 -10.33 11.06
CA GLY A 280 16.25 -8.87 10.92
C GLY A 280 15.28 -8.29 9.90
N GLY A 281 14.46 -9.12 9.23
CA GLY A 281 13.40 -8.67 8.31
C GLY A 281 13.89 -8.33 6.91
N TYR A 282 12.97 -8.00 6.01
CA TYR A 282 13.21 -7.68 4.61
C TYR A 282 13.72 -6.24 4.40
N ARG A 283 13.46 -5.32 5.34
CA ARG A 283 13.95 -3.92 5.25
C ARG A 283 15.46 -3.81 5.06
N GLN A 284 16.24 -4.75 5.59
CA GLN A 284 17.71 -4.78 5.42
C GLN A 284 18.16 -4.91 3.95
N PHE A 285 17.26 -5.33 3.04
CA PHE A 285 17.56 -5.51 1.62
C PHE A 285 17.17 -4.30 0.76
N LEU A 286 16.66 -3.22 1.36
CA LEU A 286 16.46 -1.94 0.67
C LEU A 286 17.83 -1.29 0.41
N ASN A 287 18.41 -1.61 -0.74
CA ASN A 287 19.74 -1.19 -1.15
C ASN A 287 19.69 -0.61 -2.57
N GLU A 288 20.04 0.67 -2.71
CA GLU A 288 20.08 1.38 -3.99
C GLU A 288 21.01 0.70 -5.01
N ASN A 289 22.08 0.05 -4.54
CA ASN A 289 23.03 -0.70 -5.36
C ASN A 289 22.68 -2.20 -5.46
N GLY A 290 21.47 -2.60 -5.07
CA GLY A 290 21.06 -3.99 -4.94
C GLY A 290 21.19 -4.83 -6.22
N LEU A 291 21.12 -4.19 -7.39
CA LEU A 291 21.27 -4.81 -8.70
C LEU A 291 22.73 -5.06 -9.12
N LYS A 292 23.71 -4.42 -8.48
CA LYS A 292 25.12 -4.60 -8.82
C LYS A 292 25.51 -6.08 -8.69
N GLY A 293 26.07 -6.63 -9.78
CA GLY A 293 26.49 -8.03 -9.87
C GLY A 293 25.36 -9.06 -9.95
N LYS A 294 24.08 -8.64 -10.09
CA LYS A 294 22.96 -9.58 -10.26
C LYS A 294 22.85 -10.03 -11.72
N ARG A 295 22.30 -11.22 -11.92
CA ARG A 295 21.97 -11.79 -13.24
C ARG A 295 20.46 -11.89 -13.35
N MET A 296 19.87 -11.35 -14.40
CA MET A 296 18.43 -11.37 -14.64
C MET A 296 18.13 -12.13 -15.93
N GLY A 297 17.18 -13.06 -15.87
CA GLY A 297 16.59 -13.69 -17.06
C GLY A 297 15.48 -12.81 -17.60
N VAL A 298 15.54 -12.46 -18.89
CA VAL A 298 14.54 -11.61 -19.54
C VAL A 298 13.55 -12.50 -20.29
N VAL A 299 12.28 -12.48 -19.89
CA VAL A 299 11.20 -13.12 -20.64
C VAL A 299 10.84 -12.24 -21.83
N ARG A 300 11.31 -12.60 -23.02
CA ARG A 300 11.08 -11.85 -24.27
C ARG A 300 9.74 -12.17 -24.91
N GLU A 301 9.22 -13.37 -24.66
CA GLU A 301 7.94 -13.84 -25.19
C GLU A 301 6.98 -14.11 -24.02
N PRO A 302 6.02 -13.20 -23.75
CA PRO A 302 5.02 -13.39 -22.72
C PRO A 302 4.05 -14.54 -23.07
N PHE A 303 3.51 -15.20 -22.04
CA PHE A 303 2.68 -16.39 -22.20
C PHE A 303 1.22 -16.13 -22.63
N LEU A 304 0.69 -14.93 -22.37
CA LEU A 304 -0.75 -14.65 -22.49
C LEU A 304 -1.08 -13.42 -23.36
N ASP A 305 -0.19 -12.42 -23.42
CA ASP A 305 -0.47 -11.14 -24.08
C ASP A 305 0.44 -10.90 -25.29
N SER A 306 -0.10 -10.37 -26.39
CA SER A 306 0.71 -9.87 -27.51
C SER A 306 0.89 -8.36 -27.40
N TYR A 307 2.14 -7.90 -27.44
CA TYR A 307 2.49 -6.47 -27.37
C TYR A 307 2.73 -5.82 -28.73
N ASN A 308 2.38 -6.51 -29.83
CA ASN A 308 2.64 -6.05 -31.20
C ASN A 308 2.00 -4.68 -31.47
N GLY A 309 2.80 -3.72 -31.92
CA GLY A 309 2.32 -2.37 -32.30
C GLY A 309 1.99 -1.44 -31.12
N THR A 310 2.29 -1.85 -29.88
CA THR A 310 2.08 -1.01 -28.68
C THR A 310 3.35 -0.26 -28.27
N SER A 311 3.20 0.82 -27.49
CA SER A 311 4.33 1.52 -26.85
C SER A 311 4.99 0.69 -25.73
N ALA A 312 4.46 -0.48 -25.39
CA ALA A 312 4.97 -1.32 -24.32
C ALA A 312 6.36 -1.88 -24.63
N ILE A 313 6.65 -2.26 -25.87
CA ILE A 313 7.96 -2.81 -26.26
C ILE A 313 9.07 -1.76 -26.08
N PRO A 314 8.96 -0.53 -26.65
CA PRO A 314 9.95 0.52 -26.39
C PRO A 314 10.13 0.86 -24.90
N ALA A 315 9.02 0.93 -24.13
CA ALA A 315 9.09 1.20 -22.69
C ALA A 315 9.81 0.07 -21.93
N PHE A 316 9.55 -1.18 -22.29
CA PHE A 316 10.22 -2.34 -21.73
C PHE A 316 11.73 -2.33 -21.99
N GLU A 317 12.15 -2.09 -23.24
CA GLU A 317 13.59 -1.98 -23.57
C GLU A 317 14.26 -0.80 -22.85
N HIS A 318 13.55 0.33 -22.69
CA HIS A 318 14.04 1.45 -21.90
C HIS A 318 14.27 1.04 -20.44
N HIS A 319 13.31 0.38 -19.80
CA HIS A 319 13.46 -0.13 -18.43
C HIS A 319 14.61 -1.14 -18.30
N LEU A 320 14.79 -2.04 -19.28
CA LEU A 320 15.94 -2.95 -19.28
C LEU A 320 17.29 -2.21 -19.34
N ASN A 321 17.36 -1.05 -20.00
CA ASN A 321 18.58 -0.24 -20.03
C ASN A 321 18.83 0.47 -18.69
N VAL A 322 17.79 0.85 -17.95
CA VAL A 322 17.92 1.38 -16.58
C VAL A 322 18.47 0.33 -15.61
N LEU A 323 18.17 -0.95 -15.85
CA LEU A 323 18.60 -2.06 -15.00
C LEU A 323 20.06 -2.53 -15.24
N LYS A 324 20.69 -2.11 -16.36
CA LYS A 324 22.07 -2.49 -16.73
C LYS A 324 23.08 -1.56 -16.06
#